data_AF-A0AAD6KKA0-F1
#
_entry.id   AF-A0AAD6KKA0-F1
#
_cell.length_a   1.000
_cell.length_b   1.000
_cell.length_c   1.000
_cell.angle_alpha   90.00
_cell.angle_beta   90.00
_cell.angle_gamma   90.00
#
_symmetry.space_group_name_H-M   'P 1'
#
loop_
_entity.id
_entity.type
_entity.pdbx_description
1 polymer ?
#
loop_
_entity_poly.entity_id
_entity_poly.type
_entity_poly.pdbx_seq_one_letter_code
_entity_poly.pdbx_strand_id
1 'polypeptide(L)'
;MFEAKIANGNGEQTLSRDIYRLGHRFDFFRMLSCYFTTIGFYFSTMLTVLTVYVFLYGRLYLVLSGLEKALSTQRAIRDNKALQVALASQSFVQIGFLMALPMMMEIGLEKGFRNALSDFILMQLQLAPVFFTFSLGTKTHYYGRTLLHGGSAYRATGRGFVVFHAKFADNYRLYSRSHFVKGIELMILLIVFHIFGRSYRGVVAYVLITISMWFMVGTWLFAPFLFNPSGFEWQKILDDYTDWNKWINNRGGIGVHPDKSWESWWESEQEHLRYSGKRGIIVEILLSLRFFLFQYGLVYHISIVDKTRSFLVYGVSWIVIILVLFLMKAVSVGRRRLSANFQLLFRFIEGFIFIAFISVVIILIALPHMTIRDIIVCLLAFLPTGWGLLLIAQACKPLIQQAGFWGSVRTLARGYEIVMGLLLFTPVAFLAWFPFVSEFQTRMLFNQAFSRGLQISRILGGPRKDRTSRNKE
;
A
#
# COMPACT_ATOMS: atom_id res chain seq x y z
N MET A 1 -0.25 4.31 -15.29
CA MET A 1 -0.28 3.14 -16.22
C MET A 1 0.94 3.05 -17.13
N PHE A 2 1.37 4.14 -17.79
CA PHE A 2 2.54 4.14 -18.67
C PHE A 2 3.82 3.61 -17.99
N GLU A 3 4.16 4.15 -16.82
CA GLU A 3 5.32 3.70 -16.03
C GLU A 3 5.30 2.20 -15.70
N ALA A 4 4.11 1.64 -15.42
CA ALA A 4 3.96 0.21 -15.15
C ALA A 4 4.30 -0.64 -16.39
N LYS A 5 3.89 -0.17 -17.58
CA LYS A 5 4.17 -0.85 -18.84
C LYS A 5 5.67 -0.89 -19.14
N ILE A 6 6.37 0.24 -18.97
CA ILE A 6 7.82 0.30 -19.21
C ILE A 6 8.57 -0.53 -18.17
N ALA A 7 8.18 -0.46 -16.90
CA ALA A 7 8.80 -1.25 -15.84
C ALA A 7 8.66 -2.77 -16.06
N ASN A 8 7.48 -3.24 -16.47
CA ASN A 8 7.28 -4.64 -16.86
C ASN A 8 8.18 -5.04 -18.03
N GLY A 9 8.22 -4.22 -19.09
CA GLY A 9 9.06 -4.50 -20.27
C GLY A 9 10.54 -4.59 -19.93
N ASN A 10 11.04 -3.68 -19.09
CA ASN A 10 12.42 -3.73 -18.61
C ASN A 10 12.68 -4.95 -17.72
N GLY A 11 11.71 -5.38 -16.90
CA GLY A 11 11.81 -6.60 -16.11
C GLY A 11 12.01 -7.86 -16.96
N GLU A 12 11.28 -7.98 -18.08
CA GLU A 12 11.48 -9.07 -19.05
C GLU A 12 12.84 -8.95 -19.76
N GLN A 13 13.24 -7.73 -20.13
CA GLN A 13 14.55 -7.50 -20.76
C GLN A 13 15.71 -7.90 -19.85
N THR A 14 15.61 -7.67 -18.53
CA THR A 14 16.61 -8.12 -17.55
C THR A 14 16.89 -9.63 -17.63
N LEU A 15 15.87 -10.42 -17.93
CA LEU A 15 15.96 -11.87 -18.06
C LEU A 15 16.29 -12.33 -19.50
N SER A 16 16.41 -11.39 -20.43
CA SER A 16 16.62 -11.69 -21.86
C SER A 16 18.07 -12.03 -22.19
N ARG A 17 18.24 -12.90 -23.20
CA ARG A 17 19.56 -13.22 -23.77
C ARG A 17 20.18 -12.03 -24.51
N ASP A 18 19.37 -11.08 -24.95
CA ASP A 18 19.85 -9.94 -25.74
C ASP A 18 20.63 -8.97 -24.87
N ILE A 19 20.14 -8.68 -23.67
CA ILE A 19 20.87 -7.87 -22.69
C ILE A 19 22.15 -8.56 -22.23
N TYR A 20 22.10 -9.88 -22.04
CA TYR A 20 23.29 -10.67 -21.76
C TYR A 20 24.34 -10.51 -22.87
N ARG A 21 23.94 -10.62 -24.15
CA ARG A 21 24.85 -10.43 -25.29
C ARG A 21 25.36 -8.99 -25.42
N LEU A 22 24.50 -8.00 -25.23
CA LEU A 22 24.87 -6.59 -25.25
C LEU A 22 25.90 -6.27 -24.15
N GLY A 23 25.72 -6.82 -22.95
CA GLY A 23 26.68 -6.66 -21.85
C GLY A 23 28.07 -7.21 -22.15
N HIS A 24 28.20 -8.22 -23.02
CA HIS A 24 29.50 -8.76 -23.45
C HIS A 24 30.12 -8.00 -24.63
N ARG A 25 29.33 -7.17 -25.33
CA ARG A 25 29.77 -6.47 -26.55
C ARG A 25 29.99 -4.97 -26.31
N PHE A 26 29.35 -4.39 -25.31
CA PHE A 26 29.53 -2.98 -24.95
C PHE A 26 30.84 -2.76 -24.21
N ASP A 27 31.55 -1.71 -24.61
CA ASP A 27 32.61 -1.10 -23.82
C ASP A 27 32.04 -0.41 -22.58
N PHE A 28 32.92 -0.07 -21.63
CA PHE A 28 32.52 0.44 -20.31
C PHE A 28 31.57 1.64 -20.38
N PHE A 29 31.84 2.62 -21.26
CA PHE A 29 31.02 3.84 -21.34
C PHE A 29 29.64 3.58 -21.95
N ARG A 30 29.55 2.74 -22.98
CA ARG A 30 28.25 2.33 -23.55
C ARG A 30 27.47 1.48 -22.56
N MET A 31 28.16 0.64 -21.78
CA MET A 31 27.51 -0.14 -20.73
C MET A 31 26.96 0.76 -19.62
N LEU A 32 27.68 1.82 -19.23
CA LEU A 32 27.19 2.79 -18.26
C LEU A 32 25.94 3.54 -18.77
N SER A 33 25.95 3.96 -20.04
CA SER A 33 24.77 4.57 -20.68
C SER A 33 23.59 3.60 -20.75
N CYS A 34 23.83 2.35 -21.17
CA CYS A 34 22.83 1.29 -21.20
C CYS A 34 22.24 1.04 -19.80
N TYR A 35 23.09 0.97 -18.77
CA TYR A 35 22.67 0.81 -17.38
C TYR A 35 21.75 1.95 -16.94
N PHE A 36 22.14 3.21 -17.19
CA PHE A 36 21.37 4.38 -16.75
C PHE A 36 20.05 4.57 -17.51
N THR A 37 19.99 4.18 -18.77
CA THR A 37 18.81 4.42 -19.63
C THR A 37 17.82 3.26 -19.67
N THR A 38 18.26 2.04 -19.34
CA THR A 38 17.43 0.82 -19.42
C THR A 38 17.32 0.14 -18.06
N ILE A 39 17.77 -1.11 -17.95
CA ILE A 39 17.54 -2.04 -16.85
C ILE A 39 18.19 -1.58 -15.55
N GLY A 40 19.39 -1.00 -15.62
CA GLY A 40 20.12 -0.57 -14.44
C GLY A 40 19.33 0.44 -13.61
N PHE A 41 18.69 1.41 -14.26
CA PHE A 41 17.83 2.38 -13.60
C PHE A 41 16.65 1.75 -12.84
N TYR A 42 15.95 0.79 -13.46
CA TYR A 42 14.84 0.09 -12.79
C TYR A 42 15.33 -0.81 -11.65
N PHE A 43 16.49 -1.45 -11.82
CA PHE A 43 17.14 -2.24 -10.79
C PHE A 43 17.57 -1.38 -9.59
N SER A 44 18.25 -0.25 -9.82
CA SER A 44 18.63 0.70 -8.76
C SER A 44 17.41 1.27 -8.04
N THR A 45 16.34 1.57 -8.78
CA THR A 45 15.04 2.01 -8.24
C THR A 45 14.43 0.96 -7.31
N MET A 46 14.42 -0.30 -7.75
CA MET A 46 13.93 -1.43 -6.96
C MET A 46 14.76 -1.61 -5.69
N LEU A 47 16.09 -1.57 -5.80
CA LEU A 47 16.99 -1.66 -4.65
C LEU A 47 16.76 -0.52 -3.66
N THR A 48 16.58 0.71 -4.13
CA THR A 48 16.34 1.87 -3.27
C THR A 48 15.10 1.67 -2.39
N VAL A 49 13.99 1.21 -2.99
CA VAL A 49 12.76 0.91 -2.23
C VAL A 49 12.97 -0.28 -1.30
N LEU A 50 13.66 -1.34 -1.73
CA LEU A 50 13.96 -2.49 -0.87
C LEU A 50 14.82 -2.09 0.34
N THR A 51 15.80 -1.20 0.16
CA THR A 51 16.60 -0.65 1.25
C THR A 51 15.73 0.10 2.27
N VAL A 52 14.70 0.83 1.83
CA VAL A 52 13.73 1.46 2.75
C VAL A 52 13.00 0.42 3.59
N TYR A 53 12.53 -0.67 2.98
CA TYR A 53 11.90 -1.78 3.71
C TYR A 53 12.85 -2.43 4.71
N VAL A 54 14.05 -2.82 4.27
CA VAL A 54 15.06 -3.43 5.13
C VAL A 54 15.45 -2.50 6.27
N PHE A 55 15.59 -1.21 6.00
CA PHE A 55 15.90 -0.20 7.00
C PHE A 55 14.79 -0.07 8.04
N LEU A 56 13.52 0.02 7.64
CA LEU A 56 12.38 0.17 8.56
C LEU A 56 12.14 -1.10 9.39
N TYR A 57 12.15 -2.27 8.77
CA TYR A 57 12.04 -3.53 9.50
C TYR A 57 13.24 -3.77 10.42
N GLY A 58 14.46 -3.50 9.94
CA GLY A 58 15.67 -3.60 10.76
C GLY A 58 15.62 -2.69 11.98
N ARG A 59 15.24 -1.42 11.78
CA ARG A 59 15.00 -0.45 12.88
C ARG A 59 14.00 -0.98 13.88
N LEU A 60 12.86 -1.45 13.40
CA LEU A 60 11.81 -1.98 14.25
C LEU A 60 12.32 -3.16 15.10
N TYR A 61 13.02 -4.11 14.51
CA TYR A 61 13.55 -5.26 15.25
C TYR A 61 14.60 -4.86 16.29
N LEU A 62 15.40 -3.82 16.04
CA LEU A 62 16.30 -3.25 17.06
C LEU A 62 15.52 -2.65 18.24
N VAL A 63 14.39 -1.98 17.97
CA VAL A 63 13.52 -1.41 19.00
C VAL A 63 12.87 -2.53 19.81
N LEU A 64 12.24 -3.49 19.14
CA LEU A 64 11.47 -4.57 19.76
C LEU A 64 12.36 -5.55 20.53
N SER A 65 13.61 -5.77 20.12
CA SER A 65 14.57 -6.58 20.89
C SER A 65 15.11 -5.89 22.15
N GLY A 66 14.86 -4.58 22.31
CA GLY A 66 15.49 -3.77 23.35
C GLY A 66 16.98 -3.48 23.11
N LEU A 67 17.54 -3.97 22.00
CA LEU A 67 18.93 -3.69 21.63
C LEU A 67 19.14 -2.20 21.38
N GLU A 68 18.15 -1.49 20.84
CA GLU A 68 18.23 -0.02 20.69
C GLU A 68 18.42 0.68 22.04
N LYS A 69 17.77 0.21 23.11
CA LYS A 69 17.96 0.74 24.47
C LYS A 69 19.37 0.46 24.99
N ALA A 70 19.88 -0.74 24.75
CA ALA A 70 21.24 -1.12 25.14
C ALA A 70 22.30 -0.28 24.38
N LEU A 71 22.16 -0.15 23.06
CA LEU A 71 23.02 0.67 22.21
C LEU A 71 22.98 2.16 22.60
N SER A 72 21.80 2.67 22.98
CA SER A 72 21.65 4.06 23.44
C SER A 72 22.34 4.33 24.79
N THR A 73 22.62 3.30 25.58
CA THR A 73 23.30 3.44 26.87
C THR A 73 24.82 3.51 26.67
N GLN A 74 25.33 3.03 25.53
CA GLN A 74 26.75 3.00 25.22
C GLN A 74 27.22 4.29 24.55
N ARG A 75 28.05 5.06 25.26
CA ARG A 75 28.53 6.39 24.84
C ARG A 75 29.24 6.41 23.48
N ALA A 76 30.03 5.37 23.18
CA ALA A 76 30.77 5.23 21.92
C ALA A 76 29.88 5.20 20.67
N ILE A 77 28.63 4.73 20.79
CA ILE A 77 27.68 4.63 19.68
C ILE A 77 26.78 5.87 19.63
N ARG A 78 26.36 6.38 20.80
CA ARG A 78 25.55 7.60 20.92
C ARG A 78 26.24 8.82 20.32
N ASP A 79 27.54 8.99 20.61
CA ASP A 79 28.32 10.16 20.22
C ASP A 79 29.03 9.99 18.86
N ASN A 80 28.76 8.90 18.13
CA ASN A 80 29.36 8.66 16.83
C ASN A 80 28.79 9.60 15.75
N LYS A 81 29.44 10.75 15.59
CA LYS A 81 29.08 11.79 14.63
C LYS A 81 29.10 11.28 13.19
N ALA A 82 30.04 10.39 12.83
CA ALA A 82 30.13 9.84 11.47
C ALA A 82 28.89 8.99 11.12
N LEU A 83 28.42 8.16 12.05
CA LEU A 83 27.20 7.37 11.87
C LEU A 83 25.95 8.26 11.73
N GLN A 84 25.87 9.35 12.50
CA GLN A 84 24.76 10.29 12.40
C GLN A 84 24.76 11.02 11.03
N VAL A 85 25.93 11.47 10.57
CA VAL A 85 26.08 12.15 9.28
C VAL A 85 25.76 11.20 8.11
N ALA A 86 26.25 9.96 8.13
CA ALA A 86 25.97 8.99 7.07
C ALA A 86 24.47 8.67 6.90
N LEU A 87 23.70 8.71 8.00
CA LEU A 87 22.26 8.42 7.97
C LEU A 87 21.43 9.67 7.67
N ALA A 88 21.91 10.85 8.06
CA ALA A 88 21.33 12.12 7.65
C ALA A 88 21.53 12.38 6.15
N SER A 89 22.72 12.10 5.62
CA SER A 89 23.01 12.23 4.19
C SER A 89 22.12 11.30 3.36
N GLN A 90 21.95 10.03 3.76
CA GLN A 90 21.00 9.12 3.10
C GLN A 90 19.59 9.71 3.00
N SER A 91 19.08 10.31 4.09
CA SER A 91 17.74 10.87 4.13
C SER A 91 17.58 12.10 3.23
N PHE A 92 18.62 12.94 3.19
CA PHE A 92 18.68 14.10 2.30
C PHE A 92 18.69 13.69 0.81
N VAL A 93 19.45 12.64 0.47
CA VAL A 93 19.46 12.05 -0.87
C VAL A 93 18.10 11.45 -1.25
N GLN A 94 17.42 10.80 -0.30
CA GLN A 94 16.11 10.17 -0.49
C GLN A 94 14.96 11.15 -0.74
N ILE A 95 15.05 12.42 -0.29
CA ILE A 95 14.06 13.47 -0.59
C ILE A 95 14.08 13.87 -2.09
N GLY A 96 14.99 13.29 -2.88
CA GLY A 96 15.02 13.45 -4.34
C GLY A 96 15.87 14.62 -4.82
N PHE A 97 16.54 15.33 -3.90
CA PHE A 97 17.40 16.47 -4.24
C PHE A 97 18.55 16.05 -5.18
N LEU A 98 19.27 14.98 -4.87
CA LEU A 98 20.34 14.47 -5.77
C LEU A 98 19.78 13.87 -7.07
N MET A 99 18.55 13.35 -7.07
CA MET A 99 17.92 12.87 -8.30
C MET A 99 17.48 14.03 -9.21
N ALA A 100 17.19 15.20 -8.64
CA ALA A 100 16.83 16.40 -9.39
C ALA A 100 18.05 17.19 -9.90
N LEU A 101 19.25 16.97 -9.35
CA LEU A 101 20.45 17.67 -9.78
C LEU A 101 20.81 17.43 -11.26
N PRO A 102 20.82 16.21 -11.81
CA PRO A 102 21.09 16.01 -13.23
C PRO A 102 20.16 16.81 -14.13
N MET A 103 18.87 16.83 -13.81
CA MET A 103 17.87 17.61 -14.53
C MET A 103 18.12 19.12 -14.40
N MET A 104 18.43 19.62 -13.20
CA MET A 104 18.78 21.03 -13.02
C MET A 104 20.03 21.43 -13.79
N MET A 105 21.03 20.55 -13.87
CA MET A 105 22.24 20.78 -14.64
C MET A 105 21.95 20.80 -16.14
N GLU A 106 21.15 19.86 -16.64
CA GLU A 106 20.70 19.80 -18.04
C GLU A 106 19.96 21.10 -18.43
N ILE A 107 18.93 21.48 -17.69
CA ILE A 107 18.18 22.72 -17.93
C ILE A 107 19.09 23.95 -17.76
N GLY A 108 20.02 23.92 -16.81
CA GLY A 108 20.99 24.99 -16.58
C GLY A 108 21.92 25.20 -17.76
N LEU A 109 22.38 24.12 -18.38
CA LEU A 109 23.24 24.16 -19.58
C LEU A 109 22.47 24.56 -20.83
N GLU A 110 21.21 24.11 -20.99
CA GLU A 110 20.39 24.40 -22.17
C GLU A 110 19.76 25.79 -22.16
N LYS A 111 19.25 26.24 -21.00
CA LYS A 111 18.38 27.43 -20.87
C LYS A 111 18.89 28.47 -19.88
N GLY A 112 20.04 28.22 -19.25
CA GLY A 112 20.67 29.09 -18.25
C GLY A 112 20.22 28.81 -16.81
N PHE A 113 21.14 28.99 -15.86
CA PHE A 113 20.93 28.64 -14.44
C PHE A 113 19.78 29.39 -13.74
N ARG A 114 19.48 30.64 -14.14
CA ARG A 114 18.35 31.39 -13.57
C ARG A 114 17.02 30.74 -13.93
N ASN A 115 16.86 30.33 -15.19
CA ASN A 115 15.67 29.64 -15.67
C ASN A 115 15.56 28.26 -15.04
N ALA A 116 16.67 27.53 -14.94
CA ALA A 116 16.71 26.23 -14.25
C ALA A 116 16.26 26.34 -12.78
N LEU A 117 16.70 27.36 -12.04
CA LEU A 117 16.27 27.58 -10.66
C LEU A 117 14.77 27.93 -10.57
N SER A 118 14.28 28.78 -11.46
CA SER A 118 12.86 29.13 -11.53
C SER A 118 11.99 27.90 -11.84
N ASP A 119 12.38 27.12 -12.85
CA ASP A 119 11.69 25.88 -13.23
C ASP A 119 11.72 24.86 -12.09
N PHE A 120 12.86 24.71 -11.39
CA PHE A 120 12.96 23.83 -10.24
C PHE A 120 11.99 24.23 -9.13
N ILE A 121 11.90 25.51 -8.77
CA ILE A 121 10.96 26.01 -7.75
C ILE A 121 9.52 25.73 -8.20
N LEU A 122 9.19 26.00 -9.46
CA LEU A 122 7.86 25.72 -10.02
C LEU A 122 7.52 24.23 -9.96
N MET A 123 8.48 23.34 -10.27
CA MET A 123 8.29 21.89 -10.15
C MET A 123 8.01 21.46 -8.70
N GLN A 124 8.69 22.05 -7.70
CA GLN A 124 8.39 21.78 -6.30
C GLN A 124 6.97 22.22 -5.93
N LEU A 125 6.56 23.42 -6.38
CA LEU A 125 5.21 23.95 -6.20
C LEU A 125 4.14 23.16 -6.97
N GLN A 126 4.50 22.37 -7.97
CA GLN A 126 3.58 21.47 -8.68
C GLN A 126 3.57 20.05 -8.10
N LEU A 127 4.18 19.87 -6.91
CA LEU A 127 4.26 18.59 -6.21
C LEU A 127 5.03 17.51 -6.98
N ALA A 128 6.05 17.89 -7.76
CA ALA A 128 6.92 16.94 -8.45
C ALA A 128 7.52 15.87 -7.53
N PRO A 129 7.95 16.17 -6.28
CA PRO A 129 8.42 15.13 -5.35
C PRO A 129 7.37 14.06 -5.07
N VAL A 130 6.10 14.46 -4.90
CA VAL A 130 4.99 13.52 -4.69
C VAL A 130 4.81 12.63 -5.93
N PHE A 131 4.84 13.23 -7.13
CA PHE A 131 4.74 12.46 -8.37
C PHE A 131 5.89 11.45 -8.54
N PHE A 132 7.14 11.88 -8.35
CA PHE A 132 8.30 11.02 -8.56
C PHE A 132 8.43 9.94 -7.49
N THR A 133 8.16 10.24 -6.22
CA THR A 133 8.13 9.24 -5.14
C THR A 133 7.01 8.22 -5.37
N PHE A 134 5.86 8.64 -5.92
CA PHE A 134 4.81 7.71 -6.34
C PHE A 134 5.24 6.86 -7.54
N SER A 135 5.85 7.46 -8.56
CA SER A 135 6.38 6.74 -9.74
C SER A 135 7.41 5.68 -9.34
N LEU A 136 8.27 5.95 -8.35
CA LEU A 136 9.23 5.00 -7.81
C LEU A 136 8.54 3.70 -7.33
N GLY A 137 7.40 3.82 -6.63
CA GLY A 137 6.60 2.69 -6.17
C GLY A 137 6.05 1.85 -7.33
N THR A 138 5.56 2.52 -8.37
CA THR A 138 5.08 1.87 -9.61
C THR A 138 6.21 1.09 -10.28
N LYS A 139 7.34 1.74 -10.53
CA LYS A 139 8.51 1.12 -11.19
C LYS A 139 8.98 -0.11 -10.43
N THR A 140 9.19 0.02 -9.13
CA THR A 140 9.64 -1.09 -8.26
C THR A 140 8.66 -2.25 -8.23
N HIS A 141 7.35 -1.99 -8.07
CA HIS A 141 6.36 -3.07 -7.96
C HIS A 141 6.30 -3.90 -9.25
N TYR A 142 6.16 -3.25 -10.40
CA TYR A 142 6.00 -3.92 -11.67
C TYR A 142 7.30 -4.59 -12.13
N TYR A 143 8.43 -3.90 -12.02
CA TYR A 143 9.75 -4.49 -12.32
C TYR A 143 10.06 -5.71 -11.43
N GLY A 144 9.86 -5.60 -10.12
CA GLY A 144 10.12 -6.69 -9.18
C GLY A 144 9.18 -7.89 -9.34
N ARG A 145 7.89 -7.64 -9.61
CA ARG A 145 6.92 -8.71 -9.89
C ARG A 145 7.29 -9.50 -11.14
N THR A 146 7.66 -8.81 -12.22
CA THR A 146 8.11 -9.46 -13.45
C THR A 146 9.40 -10.26 -13.22
N LEU A 147 10.33 -9.76 -12.41
CA LEU A 147 11.56 -10.48 -12.10
C LEU A 147 11.30 -11.79 -11.31
N LEU A 148 10.35 -11.79 -10.37
CA LEU A 148 10.05 -12.94 -9.51
C LEU A 148 9.11 -13.96 -10.14
N HIS A 149 8.12 -13.50 -10.90
CA HIS A 149 7.01 -14.33 -11.39
C HIS A 149 6.84 -14.29 -12.91
N GLY A 150 7.48 -13.37 -13.62
CA GLY A 150 7.21 -13.10 -15.03
C GLY A 150 5.80 -12.57 -15.26
N GLY A 151 5.25 -12.85 -16.44
CA GLY A 151 3.84 -12.62 -16.75
C GLY A 151 3.52 -11.14 -17.00
N SER A 152 4.37 -10.45 -17.75
CA SER A 152 4.06 -9.09 -18.22
C SER A 152 2.81 -9.08 -19.11
N ALA A 153 1.70 -8.59 -18.54
CA ALA A 153 0.48 -8.36 -19.31
C ALA A 153 0.54 -6.99 -20.02
N TYR A 154 0.14 -6.95 -21.29
CA TYR A 154 -0.05 -5.67 -21.97
C TYR A 154 -1.14 -4.87 -21.27
N ARG A 155 -0.78 -3.66 -20.84
CA ARG A 155 -1.72 -2.68 -20.32
C ARG A 155 -1.91 -1.59 -21.35
N ALA A 156 -3.12 -1.50 -21.90
CA ALA A 156 -3.47 -0.44 -22.83
C ALA A 156 -3.35 0.91 -22.13
N THR A 157 -2.33 1.68 -22.50
CA THR A 157 -2.23 3.08 -22.11
C THR A 157 -3.11 3.86 -23.08
N GLY A 158 -4.36 4.10 -22.69
CA GLY A 158 -5.27 4.89 -23.51
C GLY A 158 -4.67 6.27 -23.80
N ARG A 159 -4.79 6.74 -25.04
CA ARG A 159 -4.56 8.15 -25.41
C ARG A 159 -5.87 8.93 -25.16
N GLY A 160 -6.27 9.01 -23.90
CA GLY A 160 -7.45 9.79 -23.49
C GLY A 160 -7.06 11.21 -23.11
N PHE A 161 -8.03 12.13 -23.16
CA PHE A 161 -7.87 13.43 -22.49
C PHE A 161 -7.69 13.20 -20.98
N VAL A 162 -6.60 13.70 -20.41
CA VAL A 162 -6.21 13.61 -18.98
C VAL A 162 -7.13 14.48 -18.08
N VAL A 163 -8.36 14.73 -18.52
CA VAL A 163 -9.28 15.73 -17.98
C VAL A 163 -10.41 15.13 -17.15
N PHE A 164 -10.56 13.81 -17.18
CA PHE A 164 -11.68 13.14 -16.49
C PHE A 164 -11.29 12.64 -15.11
N HIS A 165 -12.21 12.84 -14.17
CA HIS A 165 -12.17 12.25 -12.85
C HIS A 165 -12.16 10.72 -12.95
N ALA A 166 -11.15 10.09 -12.37
CA ALA A 166 -11.09 8.65 -12.19
C ALA A 166 -11.81 8.26 -10.90
N LYS A 167 -12.74 7.30 -10.98
CA LYS A 167 -13.50 6.85 -9.80
C LYS A 167 -12.58 6.24 -8.75
N PHE A 168 -12.95 6.35 -7.48
CA PHE A 168 -12.24 5.69 -6.38
C PHE A 168 -12.02 4.19 -6.63
N ALA A 169 -13.03 3.46 -7.11
CA ALA A 169 -12.92 2.03 -7.39
C ALA A 169 -11.87 1.71 -8.48
N ASP A 170 -11.73 2.56 -9.49
CA ASP A 170 -10.70 2.41 -10.54
C ASP A 170 -9.31 2.66 -9.96
N ASN A 171 -9.13 3.76 -9.21
CA ASN A 171 -7.88 4.08 -8.53
C ASN A 171 -7.47 2.96 -7.54
N TYR A 172 -8.43 2.43 -6.78
CA TYR A 172 -8.22 1.32 -5.87
C TYR A 172 -7.75 0.06 -6.59
N ARG A 173 -8.43 -0.34 -7.67
CA ARG A 173 -8.03 -1.52 -8.46
C ARG A 173 -6.64 -1.39 -9.07
N LEU A 174 -6.28 -0.19 -9.54
CA LEU A 174 -4.99 0.06 -10.18
C LEU A 174 -3.82 0.11 -9.19
N TYR A 175 -4.03 0.70 -8.01
CA TYR A 175 -2.94 1.02 -7.07
C TYR A 175 -2.92 0.20 -5.78
N SER A 176 -3.92 -0.66 -5.54
CA SER A 176 -4.01 -1.49 -4.32
C SER A 176 -2.71 -2.25 -4.02
N ARG A 177 -2.24 -3.12 -4.92
CA ARG A 177 -1.03 -3.95 -4.68
C ARG A 177 0.29 -3.20 -4.86
N SER A 178 0.30 -2.19 -5.73
CA SER A 178 1.52 -1.46 -6.06
C SER A 178 1.88 -0.41 -5.01
N HIS A 179 0.90 0.25 -4.42
CA HIS A 179 1.11 1.38 -3.49
C HIS A 179 0.33 1.22 -2.20
N PHE A 180 -0.98 1.01 -2.22
CA PHE A 180 -1.80 1.14 -1.01
C PHE A 180 -1.46 0.11 0.05
N VAL A 181 -1.39 -1.15 -0.35
CA VAL A 181 -0.97 -2.26 0.52
C VAL A 181 0.40 -1.96 1.16
N LYS A 182 1.35 -1.57 0.31
CA LYS A 182 2.72 -1.26 0.70
C LYS A 182 2.81 -0.03 1.61
N GLY A 183 2.04 1.01 1.32
CA GLY A 183 1.97 2.23 2.12
C GLY A 183 1.36 1.99 3.49
N ILE A 184 0.29 1.18 3.57
CA ILE A 184 -0.33 0.80 4.85
C ILE A 184 0.63 -0.07 5.68
N GLU A 185 1.35 -1.00 5.05
CA GLU A 185 2.40 -1.78 5.72
C GLU A 185 3.46 -0.85 6.34
N LEU A 186 4.03 0.07 5.55
CA LEU A 186 5.01 1.04 6.04
C LEU A 186 4.43 1.98 7.11
N MET A 187 3.17 2.39 6.98
CA MET A 187 2.47 3.20 7.98
C MET A 187 2.35 2.47 9.32
N ILE A 188 1.99 1.18 9.31
CA ILE A 188 1.93 0.35 10.53
C ILE A 188 3.31 0.28 11.19
N LEU A 189 4.37 0.06 10.40
CA LEU A 189 5.75 0.04 10.93
C LEU A 189 6.14 1.37 11.57
N LEU A 190 5.80 2.50 10.95
CA LEU A 190 6.08 3.83 11.48
C LEU A 190 5.29 4.13 12.76
N ILE A 191 4.02 3.73 12.83
CA ILE A 191 3.19 3.88 14.04
C ILE A 191 3.81 3.08 15.19
N VAL A 192 4.19 1.82 14.95
CA VAL A 192 4.83 1.00 15.99
C VAL A 192 6.19 1.58 16.40
N PHE A 193 6.98 2.03 15.44
CA PHE A 193 8.24 2.72 15.73
C PHE A 193 8.02 3.99 16.56
N HIS A 194 6.94 4.74 16.33
CA HIS A 194 6.60 5.91 17.14
C HIS A 194 6.18 5.54 18.57
N ILE A 195 5.45 4.43 18.75
CA ILE A 195 4.99 3.96 20.07
C ILE A 195 6.13 3.42 20.94
N PHE A 196 7.10 2.72 20.36
CA PHE A 196 8.16 2.03 21.11
C PHE A 196 9.55 2.65 20.97
N GLY A 197 9.80 3.38 19.88
CA GLY A 197 11.11 3.96 19.58
C GLY A 197 11.49 5.03 20.60
N ARG A 198 12.76 5.01 21.04
CA ARG A 198 13.35 6.10 21.83
C ARG A 198 14.33 6.87 20.95
N SER A 199 14.20 8.19 20.90
CA SER A 199 15.10 9.02 20.10
C SER A 199 16.49 9.04 20.74
N TYR A 200 17.40 8.22 20.23
CA TYR A 200 18.80 8.15 20.68
C TYR A 200 19.74 9.08 19.89
N ARG A 201 19.22 9.78 18.88
CA ARG A 201 20.01 10.56 17.91
C ARG A 201 19.74 12.04 18.05
N GLY A 202 20.65 12.87 17.51
CA GLY A 202 20.39 14.30 17.35
C GLY A 202 19.02 14.53 16.73
N VAL A 203 18.26 15.45 17.33
CA VAL A 203 16.84 15.74 17.00
C VAL A 203 16.66 15.90 15.48
N VAL A 204 17.60 16.58 14.82
CA VAL A 204 17.56 16.82 13.37
C VAL A 204 17.59 15.53 12.55
N ALA A 205 18.50 14.59 12.84
CA ALA A 205 18.61 13.36 12.05
C ALA A 205 17.38 12.45 12.23
N TYR A 206 16.83 12.40 13.46
CA TYR A 206 15.59 11.66 13.72
C TYR A 206 14.40 12.26 12.97
N VAL A 207 14.27 13.59 13.01
CA VAL A 207 13.20 14.32 12.33
C VAL A 207 13.30 14.14 10.82
N LEU A 208 14.49 14.28 10.22
CA LEU A 208 14.69 14.13 8.78
C LEU A 208 14.34 12.72 8.27
N ILE A 209 14.80 11.68 8.97
CA ILE A 209 14.46 10.28 8.62
C ILE A 209 12.96 10.04 8.76
N THR A 210 12.35 10.52 9.84
CA THR A 210 10.94 10.25 10.12
C THR A 210 10.04 10.96 9.12
N ILE A 211 10.33 12.23 8.81
CA ILE A 211 9.57 13.02 7.83
C ILE A 211 9.68 12.41 6.44
N SER A 212 10.87 11.98 6.00
CA SER A 212 11.02 11.40 4.65
C SER A 212 10.23 10.10 4.49
N MET A 213 10.17 9.25 5.53
CA MET A 213 9.39 8.02 5.52
C MET A 213 7.89 8.28 5.55
N TRP A 214 7.42 9.23 6.37
CA TRP A 214 6.02 9.65 6.37
C TRP A 214 5.61 10.31 5.05
N PHE A 215 6.50 11.10 4.44
CA PHE A 215 6.29 11.69 3.13
C PHE A 215 6.09 10.62 2.05
N MET A 216 6.92 9.58 2.05
CA MET A 216 6.79 8.43 1.14
C MET A 216 5.46 7.69 1.35
N VAL A 217 5.08 7.43 2.61
CA VAL A 217 3.79 6.79 2.95
C VAL A 217 2.61 7.64 2.48
N GLY A 218 2.58 8.92 2.84
CA GLY A 218 1.51 9.84 2.42
C GLY A 218 1.40 9.94 0.91
N THR A 219 2.53 10.00 0.22
CA THR A 219 2.59 10.00 -1.25
C THR A 219 1.99 8.72 -1.84
N TRP A 220 2.39 7.54 -1.35
CA TRP A 220 1.89 6.26 -1.87
C TRP A 220 0.39 6.05 -1.62
N LEU A 221 -0.14 6.57 -0.51
CA LEU A 221 -1.57 6.44 -0.18
C LEU A 221 -2.44 7.46 -0.91
N PHE A 222 -1.97 8.71 -1.07
CA PHE A 222 -2.85 9.81 -1.45
C PHE A 222 -2.53 10.48 -2.79
N ALA A 223 -1.37 10.23 -3.41
CA ALA A 223 -1.04 10.82 -4.71
C ALA A 223 -2.08 10.53 -5.81
N PRO A 224 -2.68 9.31 -5.92
CA PRO A 224 -3.71 9.04 -6.93
C PRO A 224 -4.91 9.98 -6.81
N PHE A 225 -5.31 10.36 -5.60
CA PHE A 225 -6.44 11.25 -5.36
C PHE A 225 -6.05 12.71 -5.54
N LEU A 226 -4.83 13.07 -5.14
CA LEU A 226 -4.28 14.42 -5.27
C LEU A 226 -4.11 14.84 -6.73
N PHE A 227 -3.67 13.94 -7.60
CA PHE A 227 -3.54 14.18 -9.04
C PHE A 227 -4.80 13.83 -9.84
N ASN A 228 -5.92 13.50 -9.18
CA ASN A 228 -7.18 13.19 -9.83
C ASN A 228 -8.04 14.45 -10.02
N PRO A 229 -8.41 14.84 -11.25
CA PRO A 229 -9.35 15.93 -11.48
C PRO A 229 -10.62 15.78 -10.65
N SER A 230 -11.06 16.84 -9.97
CA SER A 230 -12.24 16.82 -9.08
C SER A 230 -12.16 15.76 -7.96
N GLY A 231 -10.95 15.33 -7.58
CA GLY A 231 -10.72 14.28 -6.60
C GLY A 231 -11.18 14.62 -5.17
N PHE A 232 -11.40 15.90 -4.87
CA PHE A 232 -11.93 16.37 -3.59
C PHE A 232 -13.29 17.07 -3.72
N GLU A 233 -14.06 16.79 -4.78
CA GLU A 233 -15.42 17.31 -4.91
C GLU A 233 -16.42 16.41 -4.17
N TRP A 234 -17.14 16.97 -3.20
CA TRP A 234 -18.04 16.21 -2.31
C TRP A 234 -19.06 15.34 -3.06
N GLN A 235 -19.70 15.87 -4.10
CA GLN A 235 -20.68 15.11 -4.89
C GLN A 235 -20.05 13.89 -5.57
N LYS A 236 -18.84 14.04 -6.12
CA LYS A 236 -18.10 12.94 -6.76
C LYS A 236 -17.66 11.89 -5.76
N ILE A 237 -17.24 12.30 -4.57
CA ILE A 237 -16.87 11.39 -3.49
C ILE A 237 -18.06 10.53 -3.04
N LEU A 238 -19.26 11.11 -2.94
CA LEU A 238 -20.47 10.33 -2.64
C LEU A 238 -20.78 9.31 -3.74
N ASP A 239 -20.73 9.72 -5.01
CA ASP A 239 -20.91 8.81 -6.14
C ASP A 239 -19.88 7.67 -6.11
N ASP A 240 -18.61 7.99 -5.87
CA ASP A 240 -17.50 7.06 -5.75
C ASP A 240 -17.68 6.06 -4.61
N TYR A 241 -18.19 6.50 -3.46
CA TYR A 241 -18.51 5.61 -2.35
C TYR A 241 -19.56 4.59 -2.76
N THR A 242 -20.62 5.03 -3.44
CA THR A 242 -21.69 4.12 -3.88
C THR A 242 -21.20 3.13 -4.94
N ASP A 243 -20.33 3.57 -5.85
CA ASP A 243 -19.72 2.73 -6.89
C ASP A 243 -18.77 1.69 -6.28
N TRP A 244 -17.88 2.12 -5.38
CA TRP A 244 -16.98 1.23 -4.64
C TRP A 244 -17.74 0.22 -3.78
N ASN A 245 -18.76 0.68 -3.05
CA ASN A 245 -19.58 -0.20 -2.22
C ASN A 245 -20.39 -1.21 -3.06
N LYS A 246 -20.83 -0.84 -4.26
CA LYS A 246 -21.44 -1.79 -5.21
C LYS A 246 -20.40 -2.81 -5.69
N TRP A 247 -19.23 -2.36 -6.10
CA TRP A 247 -18.14 -3.21 -6.62
C TRP A 247 -17.64 -4.23 -5.58
N ILE A 248 -17.40 -3.79 -4.34
CA ILE A 248 -16.91 -4.66 -3.25
C ILE A 248 -17.95 -5.71 -2.86
N ASN A 249 -19.25 -5.37 -2.98
CA ASN A 249 -20.33 -6.24 -2.58
C ASN A 249 -20.78 -7.24 -3.66
N ASN A 250 -20.53 -6.92 -4.93
CA ASN A 250 -20.94 -7.76 -6.03
C ASN A 250 -20.23 -9.11 -6.01
N ARG A 251 -20.97 -10.19 -6.27
CA ARG A 251 -20.40 -11.53 -6.43
C ARG A 251 -19.87 -11.66 -7.85
N GLY A 252 -18.68 -12.24 -7.98
CA GLY A 252 -18.12 -12.56 -9.28
C GLY A 252 -18.74 -13.83 -9.85
N GLY A 253 -18.21 -14.24 -10.99
CA GLY A 253 -18.62 -15.43 -11.73
C GLY A 253 -17.77 -15.57 -12.98
N ILE A 254 -17.93 -16.70 -13.69
CA ILE A 254 -17.23 -16.94 -14.95
C ILE A 254 -17.66 -15.86 -15.95
N GLY A 255 -16.70 -15.13 -16.52
CA GLY A 255 -16.94 -14.06 -17.49
C GLY A 255 -17.30 -12.68 -16.92
N VAL A 256 -17.35 -12.50 -15.58
CA VAL A 256 -17.58 -11.17 -14.99
C VAL A 256 -16.30 -10.35 -15.01
N HIS A 257 -16.32 -9.19 -15.68
CA HIS A 257 -15.16 -8.30 -15.79
C HIS A 257 -14.66 -7.84 -14.39
N PRO A 258 -13.34 -7.71 -14.15
CA PRO A 258 -12.75 -7.20 -12.91
C PRO A 258 -13.34 -5.86 -12.42
N ASP A 259 -13.78 -5.03 -13.34
CA ASP A 259 -14.28 -3.68 -13.03
C ASP A 259 -15.68 -3.70 -12.40
N LYS A 260 -16.41 -4.82 -12.54
CA LYS A 260 -17.78 -4.96 -12.04
C LYS A 260 -17.87 -5.72 -10.71
N SER A 261 -16.84 -6.49 -10.37
CA SER A 261 -16.84 -7.33 -9.17
C SER A 261 -15.46 -7.40 -8.53
N TRP A 262 -15.42 -7.17 -7.22
CA TRP A 262 -14.22 -7.36 -6.42
C TRP A 262 -13.67 -8.78 -6.49
N GLU A 263 -14.55 -9.79 -6.58
CA GLU A 263 -14.09 -11.19 -6.65
C GLU A 263 -13.28 -11.45 -7.92
N SER A 264 -13.79 -11.03 -9.09
CA SER A 264 -13.11 -11.26 -10.36
C SER A 264 -11.82 -10.45 -10.44
N TRP A 265 -11.82 -9.21 -9.95
CA TRP A 265 -10.59 -8.43 -9.80
C TRP A 265 -9.58 -9.14 -8.89
N TRP A 266 -10.03 -9.63 -7.73
CA TRP A 266 -9.14 -10.24 -6.76
C TRP A 266 -8.50 -11.53 -7.28
N GLU A 267 -9.27 -12.34 -7.98
CA GLU A 267 -8.79 -13.55 -8.66
C GLU A 267 -7.81 -13.21 -9.80
N SER A 268 -8.09 -12.17 -10.59
CA SER A 268 -7.19 -11.71 -11.67
C SER A 268 -5.86 -11.17 -11.16
N GLU A 269 -5.86 -10.46 -10.02
CA GLU A 269 -4.65 -9.85 -9.49
C GLU A 269 -3.64 -10.91 -9.05
N GLN A 270 -4.12 -12.06 -8.57
CA GLN A 270 -3.31 -13.20 -8.11
C GLN A 270 -2.95 -14.20 -9.23
N GLU A 271 -3.39 -13.97 -10.46
CA GLU A 271 -3.23 -14.95 -11.55
C GLU A 271 -1.76 -15.31 -11.79
N HIS A 272 -0.85 -14.34 -11.66
CA HIS A 272 0.60 -14.53 -11.79
C HIS A 272 1.17 -15.62 -10.84
N LEU A 273 0.57 -15.81 -9.66
CA LEU A 273 1.03 -16.83 -8.71
C LEU A 273 0.75 -18.26 -9.20
N ARG A 274 -0.25 -18.45 -10.07
CA ARG A 274 -0.55 -19.77 -10.66
C ARG A 274 0.55 -20.24 -11.61
N TYR A 275 1.17 -19.30 -12.30
CA TYR A 275 2.23 -19.57 -13.29
C TYR A 275 3.64 -19.40 -12.71
N SER A 276 3.74 -18.98 -11.44
CA SER A 276 5.01 -18.81 -10.76
C SER A 276 5.70 -20.16 -10.51
N GLY A 277 7.01 -20.21 -10.76
CA GLY A 277 7.82 -21.36 -10.39
C GLY A 277 7.93 -21.56 -8.87
N LYS A 278 8.38 -22.75 -8.44
CA LYS A 278 8.56 -23.12 -7.02
C LYS A 278 9.40 -22.11 -6.24
N ARG A 279 10.46 -21.57 -6.85
CA ARG A 279 11.34 -20.55 -6.24
C ARG A 279 10.58 -19.26 -5.92
N GLY A 280 9.73 -18.77 -6.84
CA GLY A 280 8.91 -17.59 -6.61
C GLY A 280 7.91 -17.77 -5.48
N ILE A 281 7.26 -18.94 -5.39
CA ILE A 281 6.34 -19.27 -4.30
C ILE A 281 7.08 -19.32 -2.95
N ILE A 282 8.28 -19.93 -2.91
CA ILE A 282 9.10 -19.97 -1.68
C ILE A 282 9.47 -18.54 -1.25
N VAL A 283 9.87 -17.67 -2.18
CA VAL A 283 10.19 -16.27 -1.89
C VAL A 283 8.97 -15.53 -1.33
N GLU A 284 7.77 -15.71 -1.88
CA GLU A 284 6.53 -15.12 -1.35
C GLU A 284 6.22 -15.56 0.08
N ILE A 285 6.41 -16.85 0.38
CA ILE A 285 6.24 -17.38 1.74
C ILE A 285 7.28 -16.77 2.67
N LEU A 286 8.57 -16.79 2.29
CA LEU A 286 9.67 -16.23 3.09
C LEU A 286 9.47 -14.74 3.37
N LEU A 287 9.04 -13.97 2.37
CA LEU A 287 8.72 -12.56 2.53
C LEU A 287 7.54 -12.39 3.49
N SER A 288 6.53 -13.25 3.44
CA SER A 288 5.36 -13.20 4.34
C SER A 288 5.71 -13.55 5.79
N LEU A 289 6.79 -14.31 6.04
CA LEU A 289 7.23 -14.66 7.40
C LEU A 289 7.53 -13.43 8.27
N ARG A 290 7.86 -12.29 7.67
CA ARG A 290 8.14 -11.03 8.39
C ARG A 290 6.98 -10.59 9.28
N PHE A 291 5.74 -10.86 8.90
CA PHE A 291 4.57 -10.48 9.70
C PHE A 291 4.44 -11.29 11.00
N PHE A 292 4.92 -12.53 11.01
CA PHE A 292 4.92 -13.38 12.20
C PHE A 292 6.04 -12.97 13.16
N LEU A 293 7.22 -12.61 12.62
CA LEU A 293 8.30 -12.03 13.41
C LEU A 293 7.89 -10.67 14.02
N PHE A 294 7.13 -9.88 13.27
CA PHE A 294 6.55 -8.63 13.72
C PHE A 294 5.59 -8.82 14.90
N GLN A 295 4.65 -9.77 14.80
CA GLN A 295 3.76 -10.12 15.91
C GLN A 295 4.53 -10.63 17.12
N TYR A 296 5.49 -11.52 16.90
CA TYR A 296 6.35 -12.03 17.97
C TYR A 296 6.96 -10.85 18.72
N GLY A 297 7.65 -9.93 18.03
CA GLY A 297 8.25 -8.76 18.66
C GLY A 297 7.24 -7.90 19.45
N LEU A 298 6.02 -7.71 18.96
CA LEU A 298 5.00 -6.90 19.64
C LEU A 298 4.39 -7.57 20.88
N VAL A 299 4.15 -8.88 20.84
CA VAL A 299 3.52 -9.63 21.95
C VAL A 299 4.39 -9.56 23.22
N TYR A 300 5.71 -9.50 23.08
CA TYR A 300 6.63 -9.36 24.22
C TYR A 300 6.64 -7.98 24.88
N HIS A 301 6.03 -6.96 24.27
CA HIS A 301 5.91 -5.61 24.85
C HIS A 301 4.53 -5.34 25.45
N ILE A 302 3.65 -6.34 25.52
CA ILE A 302 2.36 -6.25 26.19
C ILE A 302 2.58 -6.32 27.70
N SER A 303 2.01 -5.38 28.46
CA SER A 303 2.22 -5.21 29.90
C SER A 303 1.94 -6.47 30.74
N ILE A 304 1.01 -7.31 30.31
CA ILE A 304 0.61 -8.57 30.97
C ILE A 304 1.74 -9.61 30.94
N VAL A 305 2.63 -9.52 29.95
CA VAL A 305 3.66 -10.52 29.64
C VAL A 305 5.04 -10.10 30.13
N ASP A 306 5.19 -8.87 30.66
CA ASP A 306 6.48 -8.31 31.09
C ASP A 306 7.23 -9.20 32.09
N LYS A 307 6.49 -9.97 32.91
CA LYS A 307 7.07 -10.89 33.91
C LYS A 307 7.42 -12.28 33.38
N THR A 308 6.83 -12.73 32.26
CA THR A 308 6.99 -14.09 31.73
C THR A 308 7.36 -14.06 30.24
N ARG A 309 8.66 -13.98 29.95
CA ARG A 309 9.19 -13.98 28.58
C ARG A 309 9.25 -15.39 27.95
N SER A 310 8.21 -16.21 28.12
CA SER A 310 8.19 -17.56 27.55
C SER A 310 7.67 -17.56 26.12
N PHE A 311 8.24 -18.43 25.28
CA PHE A 311 7.75 -18.68 23.91
C PHE A 311 6.29 -19.14 23.88
N LEU A 312 5.80 -19.71 24.99
CA LEU A 312 4.42 -20.14 25.17
C LEU A 312 3.43 -18.97 25.01
N VAL A 313 3.78 -17.75 25.41
CA VAL A 313 2.88 -16.61 25.29
C VAL A 313 2.62 -16.26 23.83
N TYR A 314 3.66 -16.34 22.99
CA TYR A 314 3.49 -16.24 21.55
C TYR A 314 2.59 -17.35 21.03
N GLY A 315 2.80 -18.61 21.44
CA GLY A 315 1.91 -19.73 21.09
C GLY A 315 0.45 -19.53 21.50
N VAL A 316 0.18 -18.99 22.69
CA VAL A 316 -1.17 -18.68 23.18
C VAL A 316 -1.83 -17.59 22.33
N SER A 317 -1.07 -16.60 21.84
CA SER A 317 -1.62 -15.56 20.96
C SER A 317 -2.21 -16.14 19.65
N TRP A 318 -1.72 -17.29 19.18
CA TRP A 318 -2.28 -17.96 18.00
C TRP A 318 -3.66 -18.57 18.24
N ILE A 319 -4.04 -18.85 19.50
CA ILE A 319 -5.39 -19.32 19.84
C ILE A 319 -6.43 -18.28 19.39
N VAL A 320 -6.13 -16.98 19.55
CA VAL A 320 -7.01 -15.89 19.10
C VAL A 320 -7.18 -15.93 17.58
N ILE A 321 -6.10 -16.13 16.83
CA ILE A 321 -6.15 -16.24 15.36
C ILE A 321 -6.96 -17.45 14.93
N ILE A 322 -6.72 -18.62 15.55
CA ILE A 322 -7.45 -19.85 15.27
C ILE A 322 -8.95 -19.67 15.56
N LEU A 323 -9.29 -19.02 16.68
CA LEU A 323 -10.68 -18.72 17.05
C LEU A 323 -11.35 -17.84 15.99
N VAL A 324 -10.69 -16.77 15.54
CA VAL A 324 -11.20 -15.89 14.47
C VAL A 324 -11.40 -16.66 13.17
N LEU A 325 -10.41 -17.47 12.75
CA LEU A 325 -10.52 -18.28 11.53
C LEU A 325 -11.62 -19.33 11.61
N PHE A 326 -11.80 -19.95 12.78
CA PHE A 326 -12.87 -20.91 13.04
C PHE A 326 -14.24 -20.25 12.97
N LEU A 327 -14.41 -19.09 13.61
CA LEU A 327 -15.63 -18.29 13.59
C LEU A 327 -16.00 -17.90 12.14
N MET A 328 -15.02 -17.41 11.38
CA MET A 328 -15.22 -17.09 9.96
C MET A 328 -15.63 -18.31 9.13
N LYS A 329 -15.03 -19.48 9.38
CA LYS A 329 -15.42 -20.72 8.71
C LYS A 329 -16.85 -21.13 9.08
N ALA A 330 -17.22 -21.04 10.35
CA ALA A 330 -18.57 -21.34 10.83
C ALA A 330 -19.62 -20.45 10.14
N VAL A 331 -19.38 -19.14 10.07
CA VAL A 331 -20.27 -18.19 9.37
C VAL A 331 -20.34 -18.49 7.87
N SER A 332 -19.21 -18.79 7.23
CA SER A 332 -19.15 -19.09 5.79
C SER A 332 -19.92 -20.36 5.42
N VAL A 333 -19.73 -21.43 6.20
CA VAL A 333 -20.45 -22.71 6.02
C VAL A 333 -21.94 -22.55 6.33
N GLY A 334 -22.28 -21.86 7.42
CA GLY A 334 -23.66 -21.54 7.78
C GLY A 334 -24.35 -20.75 6.67
N ARG A 335 -23.68 -19.77 6.07
CA ARG A 335 -24.22 -18.98 4.96
C ARG A 335 -24.51 -19.84 3.74
N ARG A 336 -23.66 -20.84 3.43
CA ARG A 336 -23.91 -21.75 2.29
C ARG A 336 -25.05 -22.72 2.53
N ARG A 337 -25.20 -23.27 3.74
CA ARG A 337 -26.20 -24.30 4.05
C ARG A 337 -27.57 -23.75 4.45
N LEU A 338 -27.62 -22.66 5.22
CA LEU A 338 -28.84 -22.18 5.87
C LEU A 338 -29.43 -20.93 5.21
N SER A 339 -28.63 -20.10 4.53
CA SER A 339 -29.11 -18.84 3.94
C SER A 339 -30.15 -19.02 2.84
N ALA A 340 -30.16 -20.17 2.15
CA ALA A 340 -31.10 -20.41 1.05
C ALA A 340 -32.52 -20.70 1.54
N ASN A 341 -32.65 -21.36 2.71
CA ASN A 341 -33.94 -21.82 3.23
C ASN A 341 -34.46 -20.97 4.41
N PHE A 342 -33.56 -20.38 5.22
CA PHE A 342 -33.94 -19.63 6.43
C PHE A 342 -33.11 -18.34 6.59
N GLN A 343 -33.40 -17.33 5.78
CA GLN A 343 -32.64 -16.08 5.78
C GLN A 343 -32.69 -15.32 7.12
N LEU A 344 -33.83 -15.34 7.80
CA LEU A 344 -34.04 -14.60 9.06
C LEU A 344 -33.36 -15.30 10.26
N LEU A 345 -33.51 -16.63 10.36
CA LEU A 345 -32.81 -17.44 11.36
C LEU A 345 -31.29 -17.33 11.20
N PHE A 346 -30.80 -17.34 9.96
CA PHE A 346 -29.37 -17.17 9.70
C PHE A 346 -28.84 -15.81 10.16
N ARG A 347 -29.61 -14.72 9.99
CA ARG A 347 -29.24 -13.39 10.52
C ARG A 347 -29.18 -13.36 12.05
N PHE A 348 -30.11 -14.04 12.73
CA PHE A 348 -30.06 -14.18 14.19
C PHE A 348 -28.83 -14.98 14.65
N ILE A 349 -28.50 -16.08 13.95
CA ILE A 349 -27.29 -16.87 14.23
C ILE A 349 -26.02 -16.03 14.01
N GLU A 350 -25.95 -15.26 12.92
CA GLU A 350 -24.84 -14.35 12.64
C GLU A 350 -24.69 -13.28 13.73
N GLY A 351 -25.81 -12.70 14.17
CA GLY A 351 -25.84 -11.76 15.30
C GLY A 351 -25.38 -12.40 16.61
N PHE A 352 -25.83 -13.62 16.93
CA PHE A 352 -25.42 -14.33 18.15
C PHE A 352 -23.93 -14.68 18.13
N ILE A 353 -23.42 -15.18 17.01
CA ILE A 353 -21.98 -15.45 16.82
C ILE A 353 -21.16 -14.17 17.00
N PHE A 354 -21.64 -13.04 16.47
CA PHE A 354 -20.98 -11.75 16.61
C PHE A 354 -20.97 -11.28 18.07
N ILE A 355 -22.10 -11.35 18.77
CA ILE A 355 -22.19 -10.98 20.20
C ILE A 355 -21.29 -11.89 21.04
N ALA A 356 -21.31 -13.21 20.81
CA ALA A 356 -20.45 -14.16 21.51
C ALA A 356 -18.96 -13.85 21.29
N PHE A 357 -18.57 -13.53 20.06
CA PHE A 357 -17.21 -13.11 19.74
C PHE A 357 -16.80 -11.83 20.48
N ILE A 358 -17.66 -10.80 20.46
CA ILE A 358 -17.42 -9.55 21.18
C ILE A 358 -17.31 -9.80 22.69
N SER A 359 -18.18 -10.63 23.27
CA SER A 359 -18.11 -11.00 24.68
C SER A 359 -16.78 -11.70 25.02
N VAL A 360 -16.31 -12.64 24.19
CA VAL A 360 -15.01 -13.30 24.40
C VAL A 360 -13.86 -12.30 24.33
N VAL A 361 -13.89 -11.37 23.36
CA VAL A 361 -12.87 -10.32 23.24
C VAL A 361 -12.90 -9.39 24.46
N ILE A 362 -14.07 -8.96 24.92
CA ILE A 362 -14.22 -8.12 26.10
C ILE A 362 -13.69 -8.84 27.34
N ILE A 363 -14.01 -10.12 27.52
CA ILE A 363 -13.49 -10.94 28.63
C ILE A 363 -11.96 -11.02 28.57
N LEU A 364 -11.38 -11.20 27.38
CA LEU A 364 -9.94 -11.29 27.18
C LEU A 364 -9.23 -9.95 27.42
N ILE A 365 -9.92 -8.82 27.29
CA ILE A 365 -9.41 -7.47 27.61
C ILE A 365 -9.59 -7.15 29.10
N ALA A 366 -10.75 -7.50 29.67
CA ALA A 366 -11.16 -7.14 31.02
C ALA A 366 -10.49 -8.00 32.10
N LEU A 367 -10.39 -9.31 31.91
CA LEU A 367 -9.77 -10.22 32.89
C LEU A 367 -8.30 -9.86 33.16
N PRO A 368 -7.47 -9.53 32.15
CA PRO A 368 -6.08 -9.17 32.39
C PRO A 368 -5.87 -7.70 32.74
N HIS A 369 -6.94 -6.89 32.86
CA HIS A 369 -6.88 -5.43 33.03
C HIS A 369 -5.96 -4.74 31.99
N MET A 370 -6.19 -5.02 30.70
CA MET A 370 -5.40 -4.45 29.61
C MET A 370 -5.47 -2.91 29.57
N THR A 371 -4.33 -2.25 29.39
CA THR A 371 -4.29 -0.81 29.14
C THR A 371 -4.71 -0.49 27.70
N ILE A 372 -5.10 0.76 27.44
CA ILE A 372 -5.43 1.22 26.07
C ILE A 372 -4.25 0.99 25.11
N ARG A 373 -3.01 1.17 25.60
CA ARG A 373 -1.80 0.90 24.83
C ARG A 373 -1.72 -0.58 24.44
N ASP A 374 -1.99 -1.49 25.37
CA ASP A 374 -1.96 -2.93 25.11
C ASP A 374 -3.01 -3.33 24.06
N ILE A 375 -4.20 -2.73 24.09
CA ILE A 375 -5.25 -2.97 23.08
C ILE A 375 -4.77 -2.55 21.68
N ILE A 376 -4.17 -1.37 21.57
CA ILE A 376 -3.61 -0.88 20.29
C ILE A 376 -2.49 -1.81 19.80
N VAL A 377 -1.59 -2.24 20.69
CA VAL A 377 -0.50 -3.16 20.36
C VAL A 377 -1.03 -4.51 19.91
N CYS A 378 -2.04 -5.06 20.57
CA CYS A 378 -2.72 -6.29 20.16
C CYS A 378 -3.31 -6.15 18.75
N LEU A 379 -4.04 -5.06 18.47
CA LEU A 379 -4.59 -4.80 17.14
C LEU A 379 -3.49 -4.73 16.08
N LEU A 380 -2.42 -3.97 16.36
CA LEU A 380 -1.26 -3.84 15.48
C LEU A 380 -0.50 -5.14 15.31
N ALA A 381 -0.53 -6.05 16.29
CA ALA A 381 0.11 -7.37 16.18
C ALA A 381 -0.71 -8.34 15.33
N PHE A 382 -2.03 -8.43 15.55
CA PHE A 382 -2.88 -9.41 14.88
C PHE A 382 -3.25 -9.03 13.44
N LEU A 383 -3.43 -7.74 13.13
CA LEU A 383 -3.80 -7.30 11.79
C LEU A 383 -2.75 -7.71 10.73
N PRO A 384 -1.44 -7.46 10.91
CA PRO A 384 -0.43 -7.88 9.96
C PRO A 384 -0.24 -9.41 9.94
N THR A 385 -0.43 -10.13 11.05
CA THR A 385 -0.36 -11.60 11.03
C THR A 385 -1.47 -12.22 10.19
N GLY A 386 -2.71 -11.76 10.36
CA GLY A 386 -3.82 -12.24 9.53
C GLY A 386 -3.60 -11.92 8.05
N TRP A 387 -2.93 -10.81 7.75
CA TRP A 387 -2.48 -10.46 6.41
C TRP A 387 -1.40 -11.43 5.91
N GLY A 388 -0.36 -11.71 6.71
CA GLY A 388 0.68 -12.69 6.39
C GLY A 388 0.11 -14.08 6.10
N LEU A 389 -0.85 -14.54 6.90
CA LEU A 389 -1.57 -15.80 6.64
C LEU A 389 -2.32 -15.78 5.33
N LEU A 390 -2.96 -14.66 4.99
CA LEU A 390 -3.67 -14.47 3.74
C LEU A 390 -2.71 -14.46 2.53
N LEU A 391 -1.51 -13.90 2.64
CA LEU A 391 -0.49 -13.95 1.57
C LEU A 391 0.02 -15.38 1.36
N ILE A 392 0.33 -16.10 2.44
CA ILE A 392 0.72 -17.52 2.37
C ILE A 392 -0.40 -18.35 1.75
N ALA A 393 -1.65 -18.11 2.12
CA ALA A 393 -2.80 -18.83 1.56
C ALA A 393 -2.97 -18.58 0.04
N GLN A 394 -2.64 -17.38 -0.45
CA GLN A 394 -2.64 -17.07 -1.88
C GLN A 394 -1.51 -17.78 -2.62
N ALA A 395 -0.29 -17.74 -2.07
CA ALA A 395 0.86 -18.42 -2.64
C ALA A 395 0.64 -19.94 -2.71
N CYS A 396 -0.03 -20.53 -1.71
CA CYS A 396 -0.38 -21.94 -1.63
C CYS A 396 -1.79 -22.28 -2.15
N LYS A 397 -2.38 -21.43 -3.00
CA LYS A 397 -3.78 -21.55 -3.46
C LYS A 397 -4.22 -22.96 -3.88
N PRO A 398 -3.47 -23.73 -4.70
CA PRO A 398 -3.89 -25.08 -5.10
C PRO A 398 -4.14 -26.01 -3.91
N LEU A 399 -3.27 -25.97 -2.90
CA LEU A 399 -3.38 -26.80 -1.69
C LEU A 399 -4.57 -26.36 -0.83
N ILE A 400 -4.77 -25.05 -0.68
CA ILE A 400 -5.87 -24.48 0.10
C ILE A 400 -7.24 -24.74 -0.54
N GLN A 401 -7.29 -24.78 -1.88
CA GLN A 401 -8.48 -25.15 -2.63
C GLN A 401 -8.83 -26.63 -2.45
N GLN A 402 -7.83 -27.52 -2.52
CA GLN A 402 -8.02 -28.95 -2.22
C GLN A 402 -8.52 -29.18 -0.79
N ALA A 403 -8.00 -28.42 0.18
CA ALA A 403 -8.43 -28.49 1.57
C ALA A 403 -9.82 -27.84 1.85
N GLY A 404 -10.45 -27.21 0.85
CA GLY A 404 -11.78 -26.61 0.97
C GLY A 404 -11.85 -25.29 1.75
N PHE A 405 -10.72 -24.68 2.10
CA PHE A 405 -10.69 -23.43 2.89
C PHE A 405 -10.72 -22.15 2.05
N TRP A 406 -10.66 -22.24 0.72
CA TRP A 406 -10.60 -21.07 -0.17
C TRP A 406 -11.75 -20.08 0.02
N GLY A 407 -12.97 -20.57 0.30
CA GLY A 407 -14.12 -19.71 0.58
C GLY A 407 -13.93 -18.83 1.83
N SER A 408 -13.28 -19.35 2.86
CA SER A 408 -12.94 -18.59 4.08
C SER A 408 -11.83 -17.58 3.82
N VAL A 409 -10.78 -17.98 3.10
CA VAL A 409 -9.67 -17.09 2.69
C VAL A 409 -10.20 -15.91 1.88
N ARG A 410 -11.10 -16.16 0.93
CA ARG A 410 -11.76 -15.13 0.15
C ARG A 410 -12.59 -14.18 1.02
N THR A 411 -13.31 -14.69 2.01
CA THR A 411 -14.10 -13.85 2.92
C THR A 411 -13.18 -12.97 3.78
N LEU A 412 -12.08 -13.52 4.27
CA LEU A 412 -11.07 -12.77 5.03
C LEU A 412 -10.43 -11.68 4.17
N ALA A 413 -10.06 -12.03 2.93
CA ALA A 413 -9.49 -11.07 1.98
C ALA A 413 -10.44 -9.90 1.72
N ARG A 414 -11.73 -10.17 1.53
CA ARG A 414 -12.71 -9.10 1.37
C ARG A 414 -12.76 -8.16 2.57
N GLY A 415 -12.67 -8.71 3.78
CA GLY A 415 -12.60 -7.92 5.01
C GLY A 415 -11.40 -6.97 5.03
N TYR A 416 -10.21 -7.48 4.72
CA TYR A 416 -9.00 -6.66 4.60
C TYR A 416 -9.15 -5.55 3.56
N GLU A 417 -9.70 -5.86 2.37
CA GLU A 417 -9.89 -4.87 1.30
C GLU A 417 -10.93 -3.80 1.67
N ILE A 418 -11.99 -4.16 2.41
CA ILE A 418 -12.95 -3.19 2.95
C ILE A 418 -12.25 -2.25 3.94
N VAL A 419 -11.47 -2.80 4.88
CA VAL A 419 -10.75 -1.99 5.88
C VAL A 419 -9.75 -1.05 5.20
N MET A 420 -8.97 -1.54 4.24
CA MET A 420 -8.03 -0.70 3.48
C MET A 420 -8.74 0.37 2.66
N GLY A 421 -9.84 0.01 1.98
CA GLY A 421 -10.64 0.96 1.22
C GLY A 421 -11.22 2.07 2.10
N LEU A 422 -11.77 1.73 3.26
CA LEU A 422 -12.29 2.71 4.22
C LEU A 422 -11.19 3.60 4.82
N LEU A 423 -10.02 3.02 5.12
CA LEU A 423 -8.87 3.77 5.62
C LEU A 423 -8.39 4.83 4.62
N LEU A 424 -8.42 4.53 3.32
CA LEU A 424 -8.07 5.48 2.26
C LEU A 424 -9.21 6.48 1.99
N PHE A 425 -10.45 6.00 1.97
CA PHE A 425 -11.61 6.80 1.62
C PHE A 425 -11.90 7.87 2.68
N THR A 426 -11.75 7.54 3.97
CA THR A 426 -12.14 8.44 5.08
C THR A 426 -11.36 9.77 5.06
N PRO A 427 -10.02 9.80 4.96
CA PRO A 427 -9.28 11.05 4.85
C PRO A 427 -9.62 11.85 3.58
N VAL A 428 -9.84 11.17 2.46
CA VAL A 428 -10.21 11.83 1.19
C VAL A 428 -11.59 12.48 1.31
N ALA A 429 -12.56 11.78 1.88
CA ALA A 429 -13.90 12.29 2.12
C ALA A 429 -13.91 13.45 3.12
N PHE A 430 -13.09 13.37 4.18
CA PHE A 430 -12.91 14.45 5.13
C PHE A 430 -12.32 15.70 4.46
N LEU A 431 -11.29 15.55 3.62
CA LEU A 431 -10.71 16.67 2.87
C LEU A 431 -11.70 17.26 1.85
N ALA A 432 -12.52 16.43 1.21
CA ALA A 432 -13.54 16.86 0.26
C ALA A 432 -14.68 17.66 0.90
N TRP A 433 -14.85 17.56 2.22
CA TRP A 433 -15.79 18.40 2.97
C TRP A 433 -15.41 19.88 2.93
N PHE A 434 -14.12 20.19 2.78
CA PHE A 434 -13.61 21.55 2.77
C PHE A 434 -13.52 22.10 1.34
N PRO A 435 -14.33 23.11 0.95
CA PRO A 435 -14.37 23.61 -0.43
C PRO A 435 -13.02 24.14 -0.94
N PHE A 436 -12.21 24.73 -0.05
CA PHE A 436 -10.91 25.29 -0.41
C PHE A 436 -9.93 24.24 -0.94
N VAL A 437 -10.06 22.97 -0.54
CA VAL A 437 -9.14 21.89 -0.96
C VAL A 437 -9.33 21.60 -2.46
N SER A 438 -10.58 21.53 -2.92
CA SER A 438 -10.90 21.34 -4.34
C SER A 438 -10.42 22.53 -5.20
N GLU A 439 -10.57 23.75 -4.69
CA GLU A 439 -10.06 24.95 -5.38
C GLU A 439 -8.54 24.97 -5.45
N PHE A 440 -7.87 24.68 -4.34
CA PHE A 440 -6.41 24.63 -4.25
C PHE A 440 -5.84 23.60 -5.23
N GLN A 441 -6.40 22.38 -5.22
CA GLN A 441 -6.03 21.31 -6.14
C GLN A 441 -6.16 21.77 -7.59
N THR A 442 -7.31 22.38 -7.94
CA THR A 442 -7.60 22.78 -9.33
C THR A 442 -6.66 23.88 -9.82
N ARG A 443 -6.35 24.87 -8.97
CA ARG A 443 -5.51 26.02 -9.34
C ARG A 443 -4.01 25.70 -9.36
N MET A 444 -3.55 24.82 -8.46
CA MET A 444 -2.13 24.49 -8.31
C MET A 444 -1.68 23.44 -9.33
N LEU A 445 -2.50 22.41 -9.57
CA LEU A 445 -2.09 21.24 -10.36
C LEU A 445 -2.58 21.29 -11.81
N PHE A 446 -3.60 22.11 -12.10
CA PHE A 446 -4.18 22.14 -13.43
C PHE A 446 -4.25 23.57 -13.99
N ASN A 447 -3.96 23.71 -15.29
CA ASN A 447 -3.83 25.01 -15.97
C ASN A 447 -5.17 25.81 -15.96
N GLN A 448 -5.12 27.14 -16.07
CA GLN A 448 -6.31 28.00 -16.13
C GLN A 448 -7.27 27.67 -17.29
N ALA A 449 -6.76 27.15 -18.40
CA ALA A 449 -7.60 26.63 -19.50
C ALA A 449 -8.41 25.39 -19.07
N PHE A 450 -7.84 24.56 -18.19
CA PHE A 450 -8.48 23.39 -17.60
C PHE A 450 -9.47 23.77 -16.50
N SER A 451 -9.19 24.80 -15.70
CA SER A 451 -10.15 25.30 -14.70
C SER A 451 -11.41 25.87 -15.36
N ARG A 452 -11.28 26.56 -16.50
CA ARG A 452 -12.43 26.99 -17.32
C ARG A 452 -13.22 25.80 -17.89
N GLY A 453 -12.55 24.76 -18.38
CA GLY A 453 -13.20 23.53 -18.86
C GLY A 453 -13.94 22.76 -17.75
N LEU A 454 -13.37 22.67 -16.55
CA LEU A 454 -14.02 22.08 -15.38
C LEU A 454 -15.23 22.88 -14.89
N GLN A 455 -15.15 24.22 -14.91
CA GLN A 455 -16.29 25.09 -14.61
C GLN A 455 -17.42 24.88 -15.61
N ILE A 456 -17.11 24.79 -16.90
CA ILE A 456 -18.08 24.50 -17.96
C ILE A 456 -18.69 23.09 -17.78
N SER A 457 -17.89 22.09 -17.42
CA SER A 457 -18.35 20.72 -17.11
C SER A 457 -19.28 20.68 -15.90
N ARG A 458 -18.99 21.41 -14.82
CA ARG A 458 -19.89 21.56 -13.66
C ARG A 458 -21.20 22.25 -14.02
N ILE A 459 -21.16 23.25 -14.91
CA ILE A 459 -22.35 23.98 -15.40
C ILE A 459 -23.21 23.08 -16.32
N LEU A 460 -22.58 22.32 -17.21
CA LEU A 460 -23.26 21.37 -18.10
C LEU A 460 -23.76 20.12 -17.36
N GLY A 461 -23.10 19.74 -16.28
CA GLY A 461 -23.47 18.64 -15.39
C GLY A 461 -24.51 19.01 -14.33
N GLY A 462 -25.27 20.08 -14.54
CA GLY A 462 -26.32 20.56 -13.64
C GLY A 462 -27.29 19.47 -13.17
N PRO A 463 -28.10 19.74 -12.12
CA PRO A 463 -28.84 18.72 -11.38
C PRO A 463 -29.67 17.88 -12.35
N ARG A 464 -29.51 16.55 -12.26
CA ARG A 464 -30.40 15.59 -12.93
C ARG A 464 -31.82 15.87 -12.45
N LYS A 465 -32.53 16.70 -13.20
CA LYS A 465 -33.99 16.84 -13.10
C LYS A 465 -34.56 15.48 -13.48
N ASP A 466 -35.33 14.89 -12.56
CA ASP A 466 -36.04 13.64 -12.74
C ASP A 466 -36.75 13.60 -14.10
N ARG A 467 -36.14 12.88 -15.05
CA ARG A 467 -36.81 12.45 -16.29
C ARG A 467 -37.52 11.14 -16.03
N THR A 468 -38.43 11.16 -15.05
CA THR A 468 -39.41 10.10 -14.78
C THR A 468 -40.73 10.75 -14.40
N SER A 469 -41.42 11.33 -15.39
CA SER A 469 -42.87 11.54 -15.39
C SER A 469 -43.32 12.12 -16.73
N ARG A 470 -43.47 11.26 -17.73
CA ARG A 470 -44.45 11.46 -18.82
C ARG A 470 -44.70 10.12 -19.51
N ASN A 471 -45.55 9.34 -18.88
CA ASN A 471 -46.45 8.39 -19.56
C ASN A 471 -47.88 8.91 -19.35
N LYS A 472 -48.75 8.72 -20.35
CA LYS A 472 -50.09 9.31 -20.58
C LYS A 472 -49.97 10.69 -21.24
N GLU A 473 -50.28 10.88 -22.52
CA GLU A 473 -51.36 10.33 -23.37
C GLU A 473 -50.90 9.81 -24.74
#